data_AF-A0A7H4P5A7-F1
#
_entry.id   AF-A0A7H4P5A7-F1
#
_cell.length_a   1.000
_cell.length_b   1.000
_cell.length_c   1.000
_cell.angle_alpha   90.00
_cell.angle_beta   90.00
_cell.angle_gamma   90.00
#
_symmetry.space_group_name_H-M   'P 1'
#
loop_
_entity.id
_entity.type
_entity.pdbx_description
1 polymer ?
#
loop_
_entity_poly.entity_id
_entity_poly.type
_entity_poly.pdbx_seq_one_letter_code
_entity_poly.pdbx_strand_id
1 'polypeptide(L)'
;MEKQNGRGINVNKQNLYRYLKNESGSEKYTSYVMQLSGAIADAMPIEIARKHGLKRGLTESELVAQAIKECSEAHQAKLLGAPLQKLEREIREAAIALFNMLPADAAGPLLASISAVAPQFF
;
A
#
# COMPACT_ATOMS: atom_id res chain seq x y z
N MET A 1 -24.36 -2.19 31.32
CA MET A 1 -23.26 -2.40 32.27
C MET A 1 -22.01 -1.75 31.70
N GLU A 2 -21.74 -0.49 32.06
CA GLU A 2 -20.54 0.25 31.65
C GLU A 2 -19.56 0.33 32.82
N LYS A 3 -18.56 -0.55 32.84
CA LYS A 3 -17.30 -0.35 33.58
C LYS A 3 -16.21 -1.11 32.86
N GLN A 4 -15.21 -0.40 32.29
CA GLN A 4 -13.77 -0.78 32.22
C GLN A 4 -12.91 -0.10 31.12
N ASN A 5 -13.28 1.06 30.57
CA ASN A 5 -12.56 1.67 29.43
C ASN A 5 -11.06 2.02 29.63
N GLY A 6 -10.49 1.97 30.83
CA GLY A 6 -9.05 2.23 31.06
C GLY A 6 -8.24 1.05 31.60
N ARG A 7 -8.85 0.15 32.38
CA ARG A 7 -8.11 -0.90 33.11
C ARG A 7 -7.74 -2.08 32.19
N GLY A 8 -8.62 -2.44 31.25
CA GLY A 8 -8.36 -3.49 30.26
C GLY A 8 -7.23 -3.13 29.27
N ILE A 9 -7.15 -1.86 28.86
CA ILE A 9 -6.09 -1.39 27.93
C ILE A 9 -4.70 -1.51 28.57
N ASN A 10 -4.56 -1.14 29.85
CA ASN A 10 -3.28 -1.26 30.56
C ASN A 10 -2.83 -2.72 30.71
N VAL A 11 -3.76 -3.64 31.01
CA VAL A 11 -3.46 -5.07 31.12
C VAL A 11 -3.04 -5.67 29.77
N ASN A 12 -3.75 -5.33 28.69
CA ASN A 12 -3.42 -5.81 27.35
C ASN A 12 -2.06 -5.30 26.87
N LYS A 13 -1.76 -4.02 27.12
CA LYS A 13 -0.44 -3.44 26.82
C LYS A 13 0.68 -4.16 27.57
N GLN A 14 0.52 -4.36 28.88
CA GLN A 14 1.50 -5.08 29.69
C GLN A 14 1.70 -6.53 29.20
N ASN A 15 0.62 -7.22 28.86
CA ASN A 15 0.67 -8.57 28.31
C ASN A 15 1.43 -8.62 26.98
N LEU A 16 1.13 -7.72 26.05
CA LEU A 16 1.80 -7.67 24.75
C LEU A 16 3.31 -7.46 24.89
N TYR A 17 3.76 -6.51 25.72
CA TYR A 17 5.19 -6.31 25.97
C TYR A 17 5.84 -7.54 26.62
N ARG A 18 5.15 -8.19 27.55
CA ARG A 18 5.64 -9.43 28.16
C ARG A 18 5.80 -10.55 27.13
N TYR A 19 4.85 -10.70 26.21
CA TYR A 19 4.92 -11.72 25.15
C TYR A 19 6.04 -11.42 24.15
N LEU A 20 6.22 -10.15 23.76
CA LEU A 20 7.28 -9.73 22.84
C LEU A 20 8.68 -9.87 23.46
N LYS A 21 8.85 -9.54 24.75
CA LYS A 21 10.13 -9.63 25.44
C LYS A 21 10.60 -11.09 25.60
N ASN A 22 9.66 -12.00 25.88
CA ASN A 22 9.84 -13.45 25.99
C ASN A 22 11.16 -13.92 26.62
N GLU A 23 11.59 -13.34 27.74
CA GLU A 23 12.92 -13.60 28.34
C GLU A 23 13.15 -15.07 28.70
N SER A 24 12.08 -15.81 28.99
CA SER A 24 12.13 -17.23 29.33
C SER A 24 12.07 -18.16 28.10
N GLY A 25 12.00 -17.64 26.88
CA GLY A 25 11.88 -18.44 25.66
C GLY A 25 10.59 -19.28 25.57
N SER A 26 9.47 -18.77 26.10
CA SER A 26 8.20 -19.50 26.13
C SER A 26 7.59 -19.63 24.72
N GLU A 27 7.39 -20.87 24.26
CA GLU A 27 6.68 -21.17 23.00
C GLU A 27 5.25 -20.61 22.99
N LYS A 28 4.59 -20.61 24.16
CA LYS A 28 3.24 -20.06 24.32
C LYS A 28 3.19 -18.57 23.99
N TYR A 29 4.19 -17.80 24.46
CA TYR A 29 4.27 -16.38 24.15
C TYR A 29 4.60 -16.14 22.69
N THR A 30 5.47 -16.95 22.09
CA THR A 30 5.71 -16.94 20.65
C THR A 30 4.41 -17.16 19.87
N SER A 31 3.61 -18.17 20.25
CA SER A 31 2.31 -18.43 19.62
C SER A 31 1.36 -17.24 19.72
N TYR A 32 1.28 -16.55 20.86
CA TYR A 32 0.46 -15.34 21.01
C TYR A 32 0.92 -14.20 20.12
N VAL A 33 2.24 -13.96 20.03
CA VAL A 33 2.78 -12.93 19.12
C VAL A 33 2.48 -13.30 17.67
N MET A 34 2.61 -14.56 17.28
CA MET A 34 2.31 -15.01 15.92
C MET A 34 0.83 -14.84 15.57
N GLN A 35 -0.09 -15.12 16.49
CA GLN A 35 -1.52 -14.87 16.30
C GLN A 35 -1.84 -13.37 16.14
N LEU A 36 -1.08 -12.50 16.80
CA LEU A 36 -1.23 -11.04 16.71
C LEU A 36 -0.41 -10.39 15.57
N SER A 37 0.39 -11.17 14.84
CA SER A 37 1.39 -10.65 13.89
C SER A 37 0.79 -9.74 12.81
N GLY A 38 -0.39 -10.09 12.27
CA GLY A 38 -1.11 -9.25 11.30
C GLY A 38 -1.46 -7.87 11.87
N ALA A 39 -2.10 -7.84 13.03
CA ALA A 39 -2.47 -6.59 13.70
C ALA A 39 -1.25 -5.75 14.11
N ILE A 40 -0.15 -6.40 14.52
CA ILE A 40 1.12 -5.72 14.83
C ILE A 40 1.69 -5.09 13.56
N ALA A 41 1.76 -5.82 12.44
CA ALA A 41 2.24 -5.29 11.17
C ALA A 41 1.36 -4.14 10.66
N ASP A 42 0.04 -4.23 10.87
CA ASP A 42 -0.91 -3.21 10.43
C ASP A 42 -0.87 -1.92 11.23
N ALA A 43 -0.72 -2.03 12.56
CA ALA A 43 -0.60 -0.86 13.43
C ALA A 43 0.81 -0.24 13.41
N MET A 44 1.81 -0.94 12.88
CA MET A 44 3.18 -0.46 12.85
C MET A 44 3.34 0.68 11.82
N PRO A 45 3.98 1.81 12.20
CA PRO A 45 4.33 2.85 11.24
C PRO A 45 5.08 2.28 10.04
N ILE A 46 4.74 2.75 8.84
CA ILE A 46 5.15 2.12 7.57
C ILE A 46 6.68 2.05 7.42
N GLU A 47 7.41 3.05 7.93
CA GLU A 47 8.87 3.10 7.91
C GLU A 47 9.49 2.00 8.75
N ILE A 48 8.92 1.74 9.94
CA ILE A 48 9.36 0.68 10.84
C ILE A 48 8.98 -0.69 10.27
N ALA A 49 7.76 -0.82 9.76
CA ALA A 49 7.28 -2.06 9.15
C ALA A 49 8.15 -2.48 7.96
N ARG A 50 8.54 -1.53 7.08
CA ARG A 50 9.44 -1.78 5.96
C ARG A 50 10.86 -2.12 6.41
N LYS A 51 11.41 -1.41 7.40
CA LYS A 51 12.76 -1.69 7.96
C LYS A 51 12.88 -3.14 8.44
N HIS A 52 11.79 -3.70 8.98
CA HIS A 52 11.73 -5.08 9.49
C HIS A 52 11.10 -6.07 8.51
N GLY A 53 10.83 -5.66 7.26
CA GLY A 53 10.28 -6.54 6.22
C GLY A 53 8.85 -7.02 6.44
N LEU A 54 8.09 -6.37 7.33
CA LEU A 54 6.71 -6.72 7.69
C LEU A 54 5.68 -6.21 6.68
N LYS A 55 6.00 -5.13 5.95
CA LYS A 55 5.20 -4.62 4.82
C LYS A 55 6.09 -4.41 3.60
N ARG A 56 5.54 -4.72 2.42
CA ARG A 56 6.19 -4.55 1.11
C ARG A 56 5.24 -3.82 0.16
N GLY A 57 5.80 -3.13 -0.81
CA GLY A 57 5.03 -2.34 -1.78
C GLY A 57 4.62 -0.96 -1.24
N LEU A 58 3.93 -0.21 -2.10
CA LEU A 58 3.39 1.12 -1.81
C LEU A 58 2.07 0.99 -1.04
N THR A 59 1.83 1.92 -0.13
CA THR A 59 0.52 2.16 0.49
C THR A 59 -0.45 2.74 -0.54
N GLU A 60 -1.75 2.73 -0.26
CA GLU A 60 -2.75 3.38 -1.12
C GLU A 60 -2.42 4.85 -1.36
N SER A 61 -2.05 5.59 -0.31
CA SER A 61 -1.64 7.00 -0.43
C SER A 61 -0.41 7.18 -1.31
N GLU A 62 0.57 6.27 -1.24
CA GLU A 62 1.75 6.32 -2.10
C GLU A 62 1.44 5.92 -3.55
N LEU A 63 0.53 4.98 -3.79
CA LEU A 63 0.04 4.66 -5.14
C LEU A 63 -0.65 5.87 -5.77
N VAL A 64 -1.51 6.55 -5.01
CA VAL A 64 -2.18 7.78 -5.45
C VAL A 64 -1.14 8.89 -5.72
N ALA A 65 -0.18 9.09 -4.83
CA ALA A 65 0.87 10.10 -5.02
C ALA A 65 1.72 9.81 -6.26
N GLN A 66 2.05 8.53 -6.51
CA GLN A 66 2.75 8.12 -7.72
C GLN A 66 1.92 8.43 -8.97
N ALA A 67 0.64 8.06 -8.98
CA ALA A 67 -0.25 8.35 -10.12
C ALA A 67 -0.36 9.85 -10.40
N ILE A 68 -0.46 10.70 -9.37
CA ILE A 68 -0.47 12.16 -9.51
C ILE A 68 0.84 12.65 -10.15
N LYS A 69 2.00 12.17 -9.67
CA LYS A 69 3.30 12.53 -10.20
C LYS A 69 3.40 12.18 -11.69
N GLU A 70 3.15 10.92 -12.05
CA GLU A 70 3.31 10.44 -13.44
C GLU A 70 2.32 11.14 -14.40
N CYS A 71 1.07 11.37 -13.96
CA CYS A 71 0.11 12.16 -14.76
C CYS A 71 0.59 13.60 -14.97
N SER A 72 1.19 14.21 -13.95
CA SER A 72 1.73 15.57 -14.04
C SER A 72 2.91 15.65 -15.00
N GLU A 73 3.79 14.64 -15.01
CA GLU A 73 4.92 14.53 -15.94
C GLU A 73 4.44 14.37 -17.39
N ALA A 74 3.41 13.55 -17.62
CA ALA A 74 2.76 13.44 -18.93
C ALA A 74 2.13 14.77 -19.41
N HIS A 75 1.41 15.46 -18.53
CA HIS A 75 0.87 16.80 -18.82
C HIS A 75 1.99 17.80 -19.16
N GLN A 76 3.07 17.80 -18.39
CA GLN A 76 4.21 18.68 -18.61
C GLN A 76 4.88 18.40 -19.96
N ALA A 77 5.07 17.12 -20.32
CA ALA A 77 5.61 16.74 -21.63
C ALA A 77 4.75 17.26 -22.79
N LYS A 78 3.43 17.21 -22.66
CA LYS A 78 2.51 17.77 -23.65
C LYS A 78 2.61 19.30 -23.75
N LEU A 79 2.57 19.99 -22.61
CA LEU A 79 2.59 21.46 -22.55
C LEU A 79 3.90 22.05 -23.08
N LEU A 80 5.02 21.37 -22.85
CA LEU A 80 6.34 21.80 -23.32
C LEU A 80 6.64 21.38 -24.77
N GLY A 81 5.70 20.74 -25.47
CA GLY A 81 5.92 20.28 -26.85
C GLY A 81 7.06 19.26 -26.97
N ALA A 82 7.18 18.36 -25.99
CA ALA A 82 8.20 17.33 -26.00
C ALA A 82 8.15 16.46 -27.27
N PRO A 83 9.29 15.88 -27.72
CA PRO A 83 9.31 14.94 -28.83
C PRO A 83 8.31 13.79 -28.62
N LEU A 84 7.70 13.29 -29.71
CA LEU A 84 6.63 12.29 -29.65
C LEU A 84 7.01 11.06 -28.81
N GLN A 85 8.21 10.51 -29.02
CA GLN A 85 8.69 9.35 -28.25
C GLN A 85 8.73 9.60 -26.74
N LYS A 86 9.07 10.82 -26.32
CA LYS A 86 9.04 11.19 -24.90
C LYS A 86 7.60 11.26 -24.43
N LEU A 87 6.73 11.96 -25.16
CA LEU A 87 5.32 12.08 -24.79
C LEU A 87 4.64 10.69 -24.66
N GLU A 88 4.89 9.77 -25.60
CA GLU A 88 4.37 8.40 -25.55
C GLU A 88 4.84 7.63 -24.31
N ARG A 89 6.11 7.81 -23.92
CA ARG A 89 6.65 7.20 -22.70
C ARG A 89 5.94 7.73 -21.45
N GLU A 90 5.86 9.04 -21.28
CA GLU A 90 5.25 9.64 -20.08
C GLU A 90 3.75 9.29 -19.99
N ILE A 91 3.02 9.27 -21.12
CA ILE A 91 1.62 8.82 -21.15
C ILE A 91 1.50 7.35 -20.72
N ARG A 92 2.42 6.49 -21.16
CA ARG A 92 2.44 5.08 -20.76
C ARG A 92 2.72 4.92 -19.27
N GLU A 93 3.68 5.66 -18.73
CA GLU A 93 4.03 5.63 -17.30
C GLU A 93 2.86 6.11 -16.43
N ALA A 94 2.19 7.20 -16.84
CA ALA A 94 0.95 7.67 -16.22
C ALA A 94 -0.17 6.62 -16.26
N ALA A 95 -0.39 5.97 -17.40
CA ALA A 95 -1.38 4.91 -17.53
C ALA A 95 -1.06 3.73 -16.59
N ILE A 96 0.18 3.25 -16.58
CA ILE A 96 0.61 2.16 -15.67
C ILE A 96 0.38 2.55 -14.20
N ALA A 97 0.72 3.77 -13.81
CA ALA A 97 0.52 4.23 -12.44
C ALA A 97 -0.97 4.28 -12.05
N LEU A 98 -1.86 4.67 -12.98
CA LEU A 98 -3.31 4.60 -12.79
C LEU A 98 -3.80 3.16 -12.65
N PHE A 99 -3.29 2.25 -13.49
CA PHE A 99 -3.65 0.82 -13.43
C PHE A 99 -3.19 0.14 -12.14
N ASN A 100 -2.07 0.56 -11.56
CA ASN A 100 -1.57 0.04 -10.28
C ASN A 100 -2.48 0.38 -9.08
N MET A 101 -3.44 1.30 -9.22
CA MET A 101 -4.45 1.58 -8.18
C MET A 101 -5.61 0.58 -8.18
N LEU A 102 -5.73 -0.26 -9.21
CA LEU A 102 -6.80 -1.23 -9.31
C LEU A 102 -6.47 -2.52 -8.54
N PRO A 103 -7.49 -3.24 -8.07
CA PRO A 103 -7.36 -4.66 -7.74
C PRO A 103 -6.76 -5.45 -8.92
N ALA A 104 -5.95 -6.46 -8.61
CA ALA A 104 -5.20 -7.22 -9.62
C ALA A 104 -6.11 -7.90 -10.66
N ASP A 105 -7.33 -8.27 -10.28
CA ASP A 105 -8.35 -8.90 -11.13
C ASP A 105 -9.13 -7.89 -12.00
N ALA A 106 -9.08 -6.59 -11.67
CA ALA A 106 -9.80 -5.54 -12.40
C ALA A 106 -8.97 -4.90 -13.53
N ALA A 107 -7.63 -4.95 -13.46
CA ALA A 107 -6.75 -4.28 -14.42
C ALA A 107 -6.90 -4.83 -15.85
N GLY A 108 -6.91 -6.15 -16.02
CA GLY A 108 -7.04 -6.80 -17.33
C GLY A 108 -8.35 -6.47 -18.05
N PRO A 109 -9.53 -6.66 -17.41
CA PRO A 109 -10.82 -6.28 -17.98
C PRO A 109 -10.90 -4.81 -18.39
N LEU A 110 -10.36 -3.89 -17.59
CA LEU A 110 -10.37 -2.47 -17.93
C LEU A 110 -9.47 -2.17 -19.16
N LEU A 111 -8.26 -2.76 -19.23
CA LEU A 111 -7.39 -2.61 -20.41
C LEU A 111 -8.08 -3.09 -21.70
N ALA A 112 -8.78 -4.22 -21.64
CA ALA A 112 -9.54 -4.74 -22.77
C ALA A 112 -10.67 -3.78 -23.17
N SER A 113 -11.40 -3.22 -22.20
CA SER A 113 -12.45 -2.23 -22.45
C SER A 113 -11.91 -0.96 -23.12
N ILE A 114 -10.76 -0.44 -22.69
CA ILE A 114 -10.13 0.75 -23.29
C ILE A 114 -9.67 0.43 -24.72
N SER A 115 -9.09 -0.74 -24.93
CA SER A 115 -8.62 -1.18 -26.25
C SER A 115 -9.77 -1.31 -27.26
N ALA A 116 -10.95 -1.76 -26.82
CA ALA A 116 -12.13 -1.89 -27.66
C ALA A 116 -12.68 -0.55 -28.19
N VAL A 117 -12.45 0.55 -27.48
CA VAL A 117 -12.91 1.90 -27.87
C VAL A 117 -11.82 2.72 -28.57
N ALA A 118 -10.57 2.28 -28.59
CA ALA A 118 -9.46 2.99 -29.23
C ALA A 118 -9.73 3.44 -30.68
N PRO A 119 -10.39 2.64 -31.56
CA PRO A 119 -10.72 3.06 -32.92
C PRO A 119 -11.74 4.21 -33.03
N GLN A 120 -12.34 4.62 -31.92
CA GLN A 120 -13.34 5.70 -31.88
C GLN A 120 -12.71 7.06 -31.52
N PHE A 121 -11.48 7.05 -30.99
CA PHE A 121 -10.79 8.25 -30.51
C PHE A 121 -9.65 8.70 -31.44
N PHE A 122 -9.26 7.84 -32.39
CA PHE A 122 -8.23 8.06 -33.41
C PHE A 122 -8.80 7.73 -34.79
#